data_AF-A0A1M5G3E9-F1
#
_entry.id   AF-A0A1M5G3E9-F1
#
_cell.length_a   1.000
_cell.length_b   1.000
_cell.length_c   1.000
_cell.angle_alpha   90.00
_cell.angle_beta   90.00
_cell.angle_gamma   90.00
#
_symmetry.space_group_name_H-M   'P 1'
#
loop_
_entity.id
_entity.type
_entity.pdbx_description
1 polymer ?
#
loop_
_entity_poly.entity_id
_entity_poly.type
_entity_poly.pdbx_seq_one_letter_code
_entity_poly.pdbx_strand_id
1 'polypeptide(L)'
;MERLLGVASLAVALFLATLGSFGASFGVMTNCTNTYSCTVTGCRPCSTAQTWLTAGWVLQGVLLVVGLVLVVLAARSRPPWARAAALAVGPVALAAFAATTALAVGSF
;
A
#
# COMPACT_ATOMS: atom_id res chain seq x y z
N MET A 1 0.22 -22.13 15.00
CA MET A 1 1.12 -21.00 14.66
C MET A 1 0.88 -20.47 13.25
N GLU A 2 0.63 -21.33 12.24
CA GLU A 2 0.50 -20.92 10.83
C GLU A 2 -0.71 -20.00 10.51
N ARG A 3 -1.83 -20.15 11.24
CA ARG A 3 -2.98 -19.24 11.12
C ARG A 3 -2.69 -17.82 11.63
N LEU A 4 -1.81 -17.68 12.64
CA LEU A 4 -1.41 -16.37 13.18
C LEU A 4 -0.54 -15.59 12.18
N LEU A 5 0.33 -16.28 11.42
CA LEU A 5 1.15 -15.62 10.39
C LEU A 5 0.32 -15.03 9.25
N GLY A 6 -0.71 -15.76 8.80
CA GLY A 6 -1.64 -15.26 7.77
C GLY A 6 -2.45 -14.06 8.24
N VAL A 7 -2.96 -14.10 9.47
CA VAL A 7 -3.68 -12.97 10.08
C VAL A 7 -2.75 -11.78 10.31
N ALA A 8 -1.51 -11.99 10.76
CA ALA A 8 -0.52 -10.93 10.92
C ALA A 8 -0.19 -10.25 9.57
N SER A 9 -0.07 -11.02 8.49
CA SER A 9 0.19 -10.47 7.15
C SER A 9 -0.97 -9.62 6.63
N LEU A 10 -2.21 -10.06 6.86
CA LEU A 10 -3.42 -9.29 6.56
C LEU A 10 -3.54 -8.03 7.43
N ALA A 11 -3.22 -8.14 8.71
CA ALA A 11 -3.22 -7.00 9.63
C ALA A 11 -2.17 -5.96 9.22
N VAL A 12 -0.97 -6.40 8.82
CA VAL A 12 0.08 -5.52 8.29
C VAL A 12 -0.38 -4.87 6.98
N ALA A 13 -0.97 -5.62 6.04
CA ALA A 13 -1.50 -5.05 4.80
C ALA A 13 -2.62 -4.02 5.06
N LEU A 14 -3.54 -4.29 6.01
CA LEU A 14 -4.56 -3.35 6.47
C LEU A 14 -3.94 -2.11 7.12
N PHE A 15 -2.93 -2.29 7.96
CA PHE A 15 -2.28 -1.20 8.67
C PHE A 15 -1.50 -0.30 7.71
N LEU A 16 -0.77 -0.86 6.75
CA LEU A 16 -0.12 -0.10 5.68
C LEU A 16 -1.14 0.59 4.76
N ALA A 17 -2.25 -0.09 4.40
CA ALA A 17 -3.27 0.48 3.52
C ALA A 17 -4.01 1.64 4.18
N THR A 18 -4.14 1.59 5.50
CA THR A 18 -4.84 2.61 6.27
C THR A 18 -3.83 3.63 6.81
N LEU A 19 -3.16 3.31 7.92
CA LEU A 19 -2.32 4.25 8.66
C LEU A 19 -1.06 4.64 7.88
N GLY A 20 -0.47 3.70 7.14
CA GLY A 20 0.68 3.99 6.27
C GLY A 20 0.31 4.95 5.14
N SER A 21 -0.77 4.67 4.41
CA SER A 21 -1.23 5.50 3.30
C SER A 21 -1.70 6.88 3.76
N PHE A 22 -2.38 6.98 4.90
CA PHE A 22 -2.73 8.28 5.50
C PHE A 22 -1.46 9.05 5.90
N GLY A 23 -0.55 8.43 6.66
CA GLY A 23 0.68 9.09 7.12
C GLY A 23 1.58 9.57 5.97
N ALA A 24 1.79 8.73 4.97
CA ALA A 24 2.57 9.10 3.77
C ALA A 24 1.89 10.22 2.98
N SER A 25 0.58 10.16 2.80
CA SER A 25 -0.15 11.19 2.06
C SER A 25 -0.06 12.55 2.75
N PHE A 26 -0.28 12.60 4.07
CA PHE A 26 -0.13 13.83 4.84
C PHE A 26 1.30 14.35 4.83
N GLY A 27 2.30 13.48 5.02
CA GLY A 27 3.72 13.87 5.02
C GLY A 27 4.18 14.44 3.69
N VAL A 28 3.89 13.74 2.58
CA VAL A 28 4.25 14.15 1.22
C VAL A 28 3.54 15.45 0.83
N MET A 29 2.25 15.58 1.14
CA MET A 29 1.48 16.77 0.80
C MET A 29 1.90 18.00 1.62
N THR A 30 2.21 17.80 2.90
CA THR A 30 2.74 18.86 3.77
C THR A 30 4.12 19.32 3.29
N ASN A 31 4.97 18.39 2.85
CA ASN A 31 6.27 18.72 2.27
C ASN A 31 6.12 19.51 0.96
N CYS A 32 5.26 19.05 0.04
CA CYS A 32 4.99 19.74 -1.21
C CYS A 32 4.44 21.16 -0.99
N THR A 33 3.54 21.33 -0.01
CA THR A 33 2.97 22.64 0.35
C THR A 33 4.04 23.58 0.94
N ASN A 34 4.96 23.07 1.76
CA ASN A 34 6.07 23.87 2.30
C ASN A 34 7.08 24.29 1.22
N THR A 35 7.41 23.40 0.29
CA THR A 35 8.40 23.67 -0.77
C THR A 35 7.88 24.64 -1.82
N TYR A 36 6.62 24.47 -2.25
CA TYR A 36 6.06 25.22 -3.39
C TYR A 36 5.04 26.29 -3.00
N SER A 37 4.67 26.41 -1.72
CA SER A 37 3.67 27.37 -1.22
C SER A 37 2.33 27.31 -1.95
N CYS A 38 1.98 26.15 -2.52
CA CYS A 38 0.75 25.93 -3.26
C CYS A 38 0.15 24.55 -2.95
N THR A 39 -1.18 24.47 -3.06
CA THR A 39 -1.93 23.24 -2.79
C THR A 39 -1.94 22.30 -4.00
N VAL A 40 -2.38 21.06 -3.79
CA VAL A 40 -2.57 20.05 -4.85
C VAL A 40 -3.45 20.49 -6.02
N THR A 41 -4.37 21.44 -5.79
CA THR A 41 -5.22 22.02 -6.83
C THR A 41 -4.59 23.23 -7.53
N GLY A 42 -3.56 23.83 -6.93
CA GLY A 42 -2.87 25.02 -7.45
C GLY A 42 -1.59 24.72 -8.23
N CYS A 43 -1.02 23.52 -8.11
CA CYS A 43 0.29 23.19 -8.68
C CYS A 43 0.38 21.78 -9.27
N ARG A 44 0.89 21.68 -10.51
CA ARG A 44 1.18 20.42 -11.22
C ARG A 44 2.07 19.42 -10.44
N PRO A 45 3.17 19.81 -9.77
CA PRO A 45 4.00 18.85 -9.04
C PRO A 45 3.24 18.18 -7.88
N CYS A 46 2.51 18.96 -7.06
CA CYS A 46 1.71 18.39 -5.97
C CYS A 46 0.51 17.55 -6.47
N SER A 47 -0.11 17.91 -7.60
CA SER A 47 -1.11 17.06 -8.27
C SER A 47 -0.56 15.69 -8.66
N THR A 48 0.69 15.65 -9.17
CA THR A 48 1.33 14.40 -9.61
C THR A 48 1.66 13.52 -8.42
N ALA A 49 2.18 14.10 -7.33
CA ALA A 49 2.39 13.40 -6.07
C ALA A 49 1.11 12.75 -5.55
N GLN A 50 -0.01 13.47 -5.60
CA GLN A 50 -1.31 12.98 -5.15
C GLN A 50 -1.80 11.80 -6.00
N THR A 51 -1.58 11.83 -7.33
CA THR A 51 -1.93 10.69 -8.19
C THR A 51 -1.14 9.44 -7.84
N TRP A 52 0.15 9.55 -7.52
CA TRP A 52 0.98 8.41 -7.08
C TRP A 52 0.52 7.84 -5.73
N LEU A 53 0.15 8.69 -4.78
CA LEU A 53 -0.38 8.28 -3.49
C LEU A 53 -1.74 7.57 -3.63
N THR A 54 -2.62 8.10 -4.48
CA THR A 54 -3.93 7.49 -4.77
C THR A 54 -3.75 6.14 -5.46
N ALA A 55 -2.84 6.05 -6.44
CA ALA A 55 -2.52 4.79 -7.11
C ALA A 55 -1.95 3.76 -6.12
N GLY A 56 -1.08 4.18 -5.20
CA GLY A 56 -0.55 3.33 -4.12
C GLY A 56 -1.66 2.79 -3.22
N TRP A 57 -2.63 3.63 -2.84
CA TRP A 57 -3.77 3.22 -2.03
C TRP A 57 -4.66 2.19 -2.75
N VAL A 58 -4.98 2.44 -4.02
CA VAL A 58 -5.77 1.49 -4.84
C VAL A 58 -5.05 0.15 -4.97
N LEU A 59 -3.74 0.18 -5.25
CA LEU A 59 -2.93 -1.03 -5.38
C LEU A 59 -2.90 -1.85 -4.08
N GLN A 60 -2.80 -1.19 -2.93
CA GLN A 60 -2.88 -1.86 -1.63
C GLN A 60 -4.26 -2.44 -1.35
N GLY A 61 -5.33 -1.74 -1.72
CA GLY A 61 -6.69 -2.27 -1.62
C GLY A 61 -6.87 -3.56 -2.43
N VAL A 62 -6.33 -3.61 -3.65
CA VAL A 62 -6.34 -4.82 -4.50
C VAL A 62 -5.52 -5.94 -3.85
N LEU A 63 -4.31 -5.66 -3.37
CA LEU A 63 -3.47 -6.64 -2.67
C LEU A 63 -4.15 -7.22 -1.43
N LEU A 64 -4.93 -6.41 -0.71
CA LEU A 64 -5.73 -6.84 0.43
C LEU A 64 -6.78 -7.88 0.02
N VAL A 65 -7.54 -7.59 -1.04
CA VAL A 65 -8.56 -8.52 -1.56
C VAL A 65 -7.91 -9.82 -2.04
N VAL A 66 -6.80 -9.72 -2.78
CA VAL A 66 -6.03 -10.89 -3.23
C VAL A 66 -5.52 -11.72 -2.05
N GLY A 67 -4.94 -11.09 -1.03
CA GLY A 67 -4.49 -11.76 0.18
C GLY A 67 -5.62 -12.48 0.92
N LEU A 68 -6.80 -11.87 1.00
CA LEU A 68 -7.97 -12.44 1.65
C LEU A 68 -8.48 -13.68 0.89
N VAL A 69 -8.55 -13.60 -0.45
CA VAL A 69 -8.91 -14.74 -1.30
C VAL A 69 -7.91 -15.89 -1.14
N LEU A 70 -6.60 -15.59 -1.12
CA LEU A 70 -5.56 -16.60 -0.93
C LEU A 70 -5.63 -17.28 0.44
N VAL A 71 -5.93 -16.54 1.51
CA VAL A 71 -6.13 -17.10 2.85
C VAL A 71 -7.36 -17.99 2.90
N VAL A 72 -8.47 -17.57 2.29
CA VAL A 72 -9.69 -18.39 2.19
C VAL A 72 -9.43 -19.67 1.40
N LEU A 73 -8.72 -19.59 0.27
CA LEU A 73 -8.33 -20.75 -0.54
C LEU A 73 -7.37 -21.69 0.21
N ALA A 74 -6.37 -21.15 0.91
CA ALA A 74 -5.47 -21.94 1.73
C ALA A 74 -6.20 -22.63 2.90
N ALA A 75 -7.24 -22.00 3.45
CA ALA A 75 -8.08 -22.57 4.50
C ALA A 75 -9.03 -23.67 3.99
N ARG A 76 -9.60 -23.50 2.79
CA ARG A 76 -10.55 -24.46 2.19
C ARG A 76 -9.89 -25.65 1.51
N SER A 77 -8.89 -25.39 0.66
CA SER A 77 -8.40 -26.38 -0.31
C SER A 77 -6.95 -26.81 -0.05
N ARG A 78 -6.26 -26.16 0.90
CA ARG A 78 -4.83 -26.32 1.23
C ARG A 78 -3.88 -26.50 0.02
N PRO A 79 -3.99 -25.71 -1.07
CA PRO A 79 -3.02 -25.84 -2.16
C PRO A 79 -1.64 -25.33 -1.69
N PRO A 80 -0.53 -26.02 -1.99
CA PRO A 80 0.81 -25.55 -1.61
C PRO A 80 1.16 -24.20 -2.26
N TRP A 81 0.67 -23.95 -3.47
CA TRP A 81 0.88 -22.67 -4.17
C TRP A 81 0.16 -21.49 -3.50
N ALA A 82 -1.01 -21.71 -2.89
CA ALA A 82 -1.75 -20.64 -2.23
C ALA A 82 -1.04 -20.15 -0.96
N ARG A 83 -0.30 -21.03 -0.28
CA ARG A 83 0.54 -20.68 0.88
C ARG A 83 1.74 -19.83 0.47
N ALA A 84 2.45 -20.24 -0.59
CA ALA A 84 3.56 -19.47 -1.14
C ALA A 84 3.10 -18.07 -1.60
N ALA A 85 1.96 -18.00 -2.28
CA ALA A 85 1.37 -16.73 -2.71
C ALA A 85 0.98 -15.84 -1.53
N ALA A 86 0.33 -16.37 -0.48
CA ALA A 86 -0.07 -15.60 0.70
C ALA A 86 1.13 -15.00 1.46
N LEU A 87 2.24 -15.75 1.55
CA LEU A 87 3.49 -15.26 2.15
C LEU A 87 4.15 -14.15 1.32
N ALA A 88 3.99 -14.17 -0.01
CA ALA A 88 4.54 -13.14 -0.89
C ALA A 88 3.73 -11.83 -0.85
N VAL A 89 2.45 -11.86 -0.47
CA VAL A 89 1.60 -10.65 -0.43
C VAL A 89 2.17 -9.58 0.51
N GLY A 90 2.70 -9.98 1.68
CA GLY A 90 3.32 -9.06 2.64
C GLY A 90 4.48 -8.25 2.06
N PRO A 91 5.57 -8.88 1.60
CA PRO A 91 6.69 -8.18 0.99
C PRO A 91 6.32 -7.44 -0.30
N VAL A 92 5.38 -7.96 -1.11
CA VAL A 92 4.90 -7.26 -2.31
C VAL A 92 4.16 -5.97 -1.92
N ALA A 93 3.30 -6.00 -0.90
CA ALA A 93 2.60 -4.80 -0.42
C ALA A 93 3.58 -3.76 0.13
N LEU A 94 4.62 -4.20 0.84
CA LEU A 94 5.67 -3.34 1.38
C LEU A 94 6.50 -2.69 0.27
N ALA A 95 6.92 -3.47 -0.73
CA ALA A 95 7.65 -2.97 -1.90
C ALA A 95 6.80 -2.00 -2.73
N ALA A 96 5.52 -2.33 -2.96
CA ALA A 96 4.58 -1.46 -3.66
C ALA A 96 4.42 -0.12 -2.93
N PHE A 97 4.25 -0.14 -1.61
CA PHE A 97 4.14 1.07 -0.80
C PHE A 97 5.39 1.95 -0.89
N ALA A 98 6.57 1.34 -0.73
CA ALA A 98 7.84 2.05 -0.80
C ALA A 98 8.03 2.67 -2.19
N ALA A 99 7.74 1.92 -3.25
CA ALA A 99 7.84 2.40 -4.63
C ALA A 99 6.89 3.57 -4.90
N THR A 100 5.61 3.47 -4.54
CA THR A 100 4.66 4.57 -4.76
C THR A 100 5.00 5.80 -3.95
N THR A 101 5.52 5.63 -2.73
CA THR A 101 5.97 6.75 -1.88
C THR A 101 7.20 7.42 -2.46
N ALA A 102 8.19 6.64 -2.92
CA ALA A 102 9.39 7.18 -3.57
C ALA A 102 9.06 7.93 -4.87
N LEU A 103 8.14 7.39 -5.69
CA LEU A 103 7.65 8.05 -6.90
C LEU A 103 6.88 9.32 -6.58
N ALA A 104 6.07 9.33 -5.52
CA ALA A 104 5.39 10.52 -5.07
C ALA A 104 6.40 11.60 -4.68
N VAL A 105 7.38 11.29 -3.82
CA VAL A 105 8.43 12.23 -3.39
C VAL A 105 9.30 12.71 -4.55
N GLY A 106 9.64 11.85 -5.50
CA GLY A 106 10.46 12.22 -6.66
C GLY A 106 9.70 12.96 -7.77
N SER A 107 8.37 13.11 -7.65
CA SER A 107 7.53 13.77 -8.65
C SER A 107 7.39 15.28 -8.47
N PHE A 108 7.98 15.84 -7.41
CA PHE A 108 8.01 17.26 -7.12
C PHE A 108 9.36 17.67 -6.54
#